data_AF-A0AAV8YRR9-F1
#
_entry.id   AF-A0AAV8YRR9-F1
#
_cell.length_a   1.000
_cell.length_b   1.000
_cell.length_c   1.000
_cell.angle_alpha   90.00
_cell.angle_beta   90.00
_cell.angle_gamma   90.00
#
_symmetry.space_group_name_H-M   'P 1'
#
loop_
_entity.id
_entity.type
_entity.pdbx_description
1 polymer ?
#
loop_
_entity_poly.entity_id
_entity_poly.type
_entity_poly.pdbx_seq_one_letter_code
_entity_poly.pdbx_strand_id
1 'polypeptide(L)'
;MLLVYGKARKNRREAKALYGQRYPDRTQPHDKYFHWLERLLKTEIIEEEPNEFIVSEEAEINTLACIEVDPTTSVRQIAANVGIGRESVRNILKKHKFKPFKYQVHHHLYEADHQRMLEFCNWFMVQ
;
A
#
# COMPACT_ATOMS: atom_id res chain seq x y z
N MET A 1 23.93 -5.91 -22.36
CA MET A 1 23.82 -4.50 -22.79
C MET A 1 24.94 -3.65 -22.21
N LEU A 2 25.18 -3.66 -20.89
CA LEU A 2 26.36 -3.03 -20.28
C LEU A 2 27.69 -3.50 -20.87
N LEU A 3 27.84 -4.80 -21.14
CA LEU A 3 29.07 -5.33 -21.75
C LEU A 3 29.35 -4.71 -23.13
N VAL A 4 28.31 -4.43 -23.93
CA VAL A 4 28.44 -3.75 -25.23
C VAL A 4 28.81 -2.29 -25.03
N TYR A 5 28.22 -1.62 -24.03
CA TYR A 5 28.56 -0.25 -23.64
C TYR A 5 30.00 -0.11 -23.16
N GLY A 6 30.50 -1.07 -22.36
CA GLY A 6 31.88 -1.14 -21.94
C GLY A 6 32.85 -1.36 -23.11
N LYS A 7 32.51 -2.27 -24.04
CA LYS A 7 33.28 -2.50 -25.27
C LYS A 7 33.36 -1.25 -26.15
N ALA A 8 32.27 -0.49 -26.25
CA ALA A 8 32.22 0.79 -26.94
C ALA A 8 32.86 1.95 -26.14
N ARG A 9 33.71 1.66 -25.15
CA ARG A 9 34.39 2.67 -24.30
C ARG A 9 33.44 3.70 -23.68
N LYS A 10 32.23 3.25 -23.30
CA LYS A 10 31.13 4.08 -22.77
C LYS A 10 30.60 5.14 -23.73
N ASN A 11 30.83 4.98 -25.03
CA ASN A 11 30.19 5.77 -26.06
C ASN A 11 28.78 5.23 -26.35
N ARG A 12 27.75 6.01 -26.01
CA ARG A 12 26.34 5.61 -26.13
C ARG A 12 25.90 5.31 -27.57
N ARG A 13 26.35 6.12 -28.53
CA ARG A 13 25.95 5.99 -29.94
C ARG A 13 26.58 4.76 -30.56
N GLU A 14 27.87 4.57 -30.29
CA GLU A 14 28.62 3.40 -30.72
C GLU A 14 28.09 2.11 -30.08
N ALA A 15 27.75 2.15 -28.80
CA ALA A 15 27.13 1.02 -28.11
C ALA A 15 25.77 0.64 -28.71
N LYS A 16 24.95 1.62 -29.10
CA LYS A 16 23.69 1.37 -29.81
C LYS A 16 23.94 0.66 -31.15
N ALA A 17 24.87 1.17 -31.95
CA ALA A 17 25.22 0.58 -33.24
C ALA A 17 25.74 -0.87 -33.07
N LEU A 18 26.67 -1.08 -32.14
CA LEU A 18 27.26 -2.40 -31.87
C LEU A 18 26.23 -3.38 -31.28
N TYR A 19 25.27 -2.89 -30.49
CA TYR A 19 24.19 -3.70 -29.97
C TYR A 19 23.24 -4.15 -31.08
N GLY A 20 22.91 -3.26 -32.02
CA GLY A 20 22.06 -3.57 -33.17
C GLY A 20 22.70 -4.55 -34.15
N GLN A 21 24.01 -4.42 -34.40
CA GLN A 21 24.75 -5.40 -35.20
C GLN A 21 24.78 -6.78 -34.55
N ARG A 22 24.92 -6.83 -33.22
CA ARG A 22 25.06 -8.10 -32.48
C ARG A 22 23.73 -8.80 -32.22
N TYR A 23 22.63 -8.05 -32.14
CA TYR A 23 21.31 -8.56 -31.84
C TYR A 23 20.26 -7.91 -32.76
N PRO A 24 20.26 -8.25 -34.06
CA PRO A 24 19.36 -7.63 -35.04
C PRO A 24 17.89 -7.94 -34.77
N ASP A 25 17.59 -9.15 -34.29
CA ASP A 25 16.21 -9.61 -34.05
C ASP A 25 15.57 -9.04 -32.78
N ARG A 26 16.27 -8.17 -32.03
CA ARG A 26 15.78 -7.57 -30.79
C ARG A 26 15.36 -6.13 -31.00
N THR A 27 14.42 -5.66 -30.18
CA THR A 27 14.08 -4.24 -30.11
C THR A 27 15.30 -3.42 -29.69
N GLN A 28 15.67 -2.45 -30.53
CA GLN A 28 16.89 -1.67 -30.32
C GLN A 28 16.67 -0.59 -29.26
N PRO A 29 17.48 -0.58 -28.19
CA PRO A 29 17.34 0.41 -27.14
C PRO A 29 17.78 1.81 -27.60
N HIS A 30 17.23 2.83 -26.96
CA HIS A 30 17.67 4.21 -27.14
C HIS A 30 19.11 4.38 -26.59
N ASP A 31 19.93 5.25 -27.20
CA ASP A 31 21.35 5.43 -26.83
C ASP A 31 21.53 5.86 -25.35
N LYS A 32 20.60 6.69 -24.85
CA LYS A 32 20.52 7.10 -23.44
C LYS A 32 20.34 5.93 -22.46
N TYR A 33 19.72 4.82 -22.88
CA TYR A 33 19.42 3.69 -22.01
C TYR A 33 20.67 3.00 -21.48
N PHE A 34 21.75 2.95 -22.28
CA PHE A 34 23.01 2.34 -21.85
C PHE A 34 23.64 3.08 -20.65
N HIS A 35 23.58 4.41 -20.66
CA HIS A 35 24.07 5.23 -19.56
C HIS A 35 23.15 5.20 -18.34
N TRP A 36 21.83 5.23 -18.55
CA TRP A 36 20.85 5.07 -17.48
C TRP A 36 21.06 3.72 -16.76
N LEU A 37 21.22 2.64 -17.52
CA LEU A 37 21.43 1.29 -16.99
C LEU A 37 22.76 1.18 -16.23
N GLU A 38 23.84 1.83 -16.69
CA GLU A 38 25.10 1.91 -15.95
C GLU A 38 24.93 2.67 -14.62
N ARG A 39 24.16 3.78 -14.61
CA ARG A 39 23.88 4.53 -13.38
C ARG A 39 23.05 3.73 -12.40
N LEU A 40 21.98 3.10 -12.88
CA LEU A 40 21.07 2.29 -12.07
C LEU A 40 21.78 1.15 -11.34
N LEU A 41 22.75 0.51 -11.99
CA LEU A 41 23.53 -0.58 -11.38
C LEU A 41 24.68 -0.10 -10.49
N LYS A 42 25.09 1.16 -10.62
CA LYS A 42 26.14 1.78 -9.79
C LYS A 42 25.59 2.41 -8.54
N THR A 43 24.38 2.93 -8.60
CA THR A 43 23.61 3.09 -7.39
C THR A 43 23.40 1.68 -6.86
N GLU A 44 23.99 1.38 -5.69
CA GLU A 44 23.42 0.32 -4.85
C GLU A 44 21.91 0.54 -4.85
N ILE A 45 21.15 -0.54 -4.90
CA ILE A 45 19.72 -0.46 -4.65
C ILE A 45 19.64 0.09 -3.23
N ILE A 46 19.52 1.41 -3.10
CA ILE A 46 19.17 2.06 -1.86
C ILE A 46 17.74 1.57 -1.71
N GLU A 47 17.56 0.48 -0.96
CA GLU A 47 16.30 0.24 -0.31
C GLU A 47 16.05 1.53 0.45
N GLU A 48 15.20 2.40 -0.10
CA GLU A 48 14.80 3.61 0.60
C GLU A 48 14.23 3.11 1.91
N GLU A 49 14.96 3.36 3.00
CA GLU A 49 14.47 3.12 4.35
C GLU A 49 13.07 3.73 4.40
N PRO A 50 12.04 2.96 4.81
CA PRO A 50 10.68 3.45 4.80
C PRO A 50 10.66 4.75 5.58
N ASN A 51 10.36 5.85 4.88
CA ASN A 51 10.37 7.19 5.46
C ASN A 51 9.57 7.16 6.77
N GLU A 52 10.26 7.29 7.91
CA GLU A 52 9.62 7.19 9.21
C GLU A 52 8.60 8.31 9.30
N PHE A 53 7.33 7.92 9.33
CA PHE A 53 6.24 8.87 9.37
C PHE A 53 6.13 9.42 10.80
N ILE A 54 6.73 10.59 11.02
CA ILE A 54 6.75 11.27 12.32
C ILE A 54 5.38 11.94 12.55
N VAL A 55 4.69 11.50 13.60
CA VAL A 55 3.47 12.13 14.13
C VAL A 55 3.69 12.45 15.59
N SER A 56 3.11 13.56 16.05
CA SER A 56 2.96 13.80 17.49
C SER A 56 2.15 12.67 18.14
N GLU A 57 2.61 12.20 19.30
CA GLU A 57 1.93 11.20 20.11
C GLU A 57 0.48 11.62 20.44
N GLU A 58 0.26 12.92 20.67
CA GLU A 58 -1.07 13.48 20.92
C GLU A 58 -2.03 13.27 19.73
N ALA A 59 -1.56 13.53 18.51
CA ALA A 59 -2.36 13.34 17.30
C ALA A 59 -2.63 11.86 17.02
N GLU A 60 -1.69 10.97 17.38
CA GLU A 60 -1.87 9.53 17.34
C GLU A 60 -2.98 9.08 18.31
N ILE A 61 -2.91 9.50 19.58
CA ILE A 61 -3.93 9.20 20.60
C ILE A 61 -5.31 9.72 20.17
N ASN A 62 -5.40 10.98 19.73
CA ASN A 62 -6.66 11.59 19.29
C ASN A 62 -7.27 10.87 18.08
N THR A 63 -6.43 10.39 17.15
CA THR A 63 -6.87 9.59 16.00
C THR A 63 -7.50 8.26 16.45
N LEU A 64 -6.86 7.57 17.39
CA LEU A 64 -7.36 6.30 17.93
C LEU A 64 -8.64 6.48 18.74
N ALA A 65 -8.72 7.52 19.56
CA ALA A 65 -9.92 7.83 20.33
C ALA A 65 -11.15 8.08 19.44
N CYS A 66 -10.98 8.75 18.30
CA CYS A 66 -12.07 8.96 17.34
C CYS A 66 -12.66 7.64 16.81
N ILE A 67 -11.81 6.62 16.57
CA ILE A 67 -12.25 5.31 16.10
C ILE A 67 -12.92 4.50 17.21
N GLU A 68 -12.41 4.60 18.44
CA GLU A 68 -12.99 3.90 19.59
C GLU A 68 -14.41 4.40 19.88
N VAL A 69 -14.65 5.71 19.72
CA VAL A 69 -15.99 6.30 19.87
C VAL A 69 -16.94 5.87 18.76
N ASP A 70 -16.48 5.92 17.50
CA ASP A 70 -17.27 5.47 16.35
C ASP A 70 -16.36 4.88 15.26
N PRO A 71 -16.35 3.55 15.09
CA PRO A 71 -15.50 2.87 14.12
C PRO A 71 -15.95 3.12 12.66
N THR A 72 -17.12 3.71 12.45
CA THR A 72 -17.62 4.08 11.11
C THR A 72 -17.10 5.44 10.63
N THR A 73 -16.46 6.21 11.51
CA THR A 73 -15.95 7.54 11.20
C THR A 73 -14.98 7.51 10.02
N SER A 74 -15.19 8.39 9.05
CA SER A 74 -14.33 8.44 7.87
C SER A 74 -12.94 9.00 8.20
N VAL A 75 -11.91 8.48 7.51
CA VAL A 75 -10.53 9.00 7.58
C VAL A 75 -10.46 10.51 7.30
N ARG A 76 -11.34 11.04 6.44
CA ARG A 76 -11.41 12.48 6.14
C ARG A 76 -11.89 13.29 7.33
N GLN A 77 -12.89 12.79 8.04
CA GLN A 77 -13.46 13.45 9.21
C GLN A 77 -12.48 13.41 10.38
N ILE A 78 -11.82 12.27 10.62
CA ILE A 78 -10.76 12.16 11.63
C ILE A 78 -9.63 13.16 11.33
N ALA A 79 -9.19 13.25 10.08
CA ALA A 79 -8.17 14.21 9.66
C ALA A 79 -8.57 15.67 9.95
N ALA A 80 -9.83 16.03 9.68
CA ALA A 80 -10.36 17.36 9.98
C ALA A 80 -10.46 17.62 11.50
N ASN A 81 -10.90 16.63 12.28
CA ASN A 81 -11.05 16.74 13.73
C ASN A 81 -9.71 16.84 14.47
N VAL A 82 -8.71 16.08 14.04
CA VAL A 82 -7.38 16.01 14.66
C VAL A 82 -6.42 17.07 14.09
N GLY A 83 -6.72 17.62 12.91
CA GLY A 83 -5.89 18.65 12.25
C GLY A 83 -4.66 18.10 11.54
N ILE A 84 -4.69 16.83 11.10
CA ILE A 84 -3.58 16.17 10.41
C ILE A 84 -3.95 15.74 8.99
N GLY A 85 -2.95 15.37 8.19
CA GLY A 85 -3.17 14.89 6.82
C GLY A 85 -3.96 13.57 6.77
N ARG A 86 -4.71 13.34 5.69
CA ARG A 86 -5.45 12.07 5.48
C ARG A 86 -4.53 10.85 5.41
N GLU A 87 -3.34 11.01 4.82
CA GLU A 87 -2.35 9.93 4.76
C GLU A 87 -1.77 9.64 6.15
N SER A 88 -1.61 10.67 6.97
CA SER A 88 -1.19 10.55 8.37
C SER A 88 -2.14 9.68 9.18
N VAL A 89 -3.44 10.00 9.12
CA VAL A 89 -4.48 9.17 9.74
C VAL A 89 -4.36 7.73 9.23
N ARG A 90 -4.32 7.52 7.90
CA ARG A 90 -4.23 6.18 7.32
C ARG A 90 -3.01 5.39 7.80
N ASN A 91 -1.85 6.05 7.93
CA ASN A 91 -0.63 5.42 8.43
C ASN A 91 -0.74 5.04 9.91
N ILE A 92 -1.32 5.91 10.75
CA ILE A 92 -1.63 5.58 12.16
C ILE A 92 -2.54 4.34 12.22
N LEU A 93 -3.63 4.32 11.44
CA LEU A 93 -4.55 3.17 11.43
C LEU A 93 -3.87 1.87 10.99
N LYS A 94 -3.00 1.94 10.00
CA LYS A 94 -2.20 0.79 9.55
C LYS A 94 -1.22 0.32 10.63
N LYS A 95 -0.51 1.24 11.30
CA LYS A 95 0.42 0.97 12.40
C LYS A 95 -0.27 0.18 13.51
N HIS A 96 -1.49 0.57 13.87
CA HIS A 96 -2.31 -0.10 14.89
C HIS A 96 -3.20 -1.23 14.36
N LYS A 97 -3.01 -1.64 13.10
CA LYS A 97 -3.71 -2.78 12.46
C LYS A 97 -5.24 -2.65 12.39
N PHE A 98 -5.78 -1.44 12.47
CA PHE A 98 -7.21 -1.20 12.26
C PHE A 98 -7.61 -1.58 10.83
N LYS A 99 -8.74 -2.28 10.72
CA LYS A 99 -9.36 -2.63 9.45
C LYS A 99 -10.57 -1.73 9.23
N PRO A 100 -10.89 -1.35 7.98
CA PRO A 100 -12.11 -0.63 7.69
C PRO A 100 -13.32 -1.38 8.26
N PHE A 101 -14.13 -0.68 9.06
CA PHE A 101 -15.37 -1.24 9.56
C PHE A 101 -16.36 -1.38 8.40
N LYS A 102 -16.93 -2.57 8.23
CA LYS A 102 -17.96 -2.84 7.22
C LYS A 102 -19.20 -3.35 7.94
N TYR A 103 -20.26 -2.56 7.90
CA TYR A 103 -21.55 -3.01 8.42
C TYR A 103 -22.03 -4.24 7.65
N GLN A 104 -22.40 -5.29 8.36
CA GLN A 104 -23.08 -6.44 7.79
C GLN A 104 -24.59 -6.22 7.96
N VAL A 105 -25.28 -5.99 6.84
CA VAL A 105 -26.74 -5.88 6.86
C VAL A 105 -27.30 -7.28 6.97
N HIS A 106 -27.99 -7.56 8.07
CA HIS A 106 -28.77 -8.78 8.26
C HIS A 106 -30.27 -8.45 8.16
N HIS A 107 -31.10 -9.49 8.04
CA HIS A 107 -32.55 -9.31 8.11
C HIS A 107 -32.93 -8.63 9.43
N HIS A 108 -33.92 -7.74 9.35
CA HIS A 108 -34.49 -7.11 10.53
C HIS A 108 -35.11 -8.17 11.43
N LEU A 109 -34.60 -8.28 12.66
CA LEU A 109 -35.15 -9.17 13.68
C LEU A 109 -36.28 -8.45 14.41
N TYR A 110 -37.45 -9.09 14.50
CA TYR A 110 -38.54 -8.63 15.35
C TYR A 110 -38.31 -9.09 16.80
N GLU A 111 -38.90 -8.41 17.79
CA GLU A 111 -38.73 -8.74 19.22
C GLU A 111 -39.06 -10.21 19.52
N ALA A 112 -40.09 -10.77 18.86
CA ALA A 112 -40.50 -12.16 19.03
C ALA A 112 -39.52 -13.18 18.41
N ASP A 113 -38.67 -12.77 17.46
CA ASP A 113 -37.76 -13.69 16.77
C ASP A 113 -36.66 -14.19 17.70
N HIS A 114 -36.21 -13.37 18.65
CA HIS A 114 -35.19 -13.80 19.63
C HIS A 114 -35.67 -14.99 20.46
N GLN A 115 -36.93 -14.94 20.92
CA GLN A 115 -37.54 -16.02 21.68
C GLN A 115 -37.70 -17.28 20.83
N ARG A 116 -38.20 -17.14 19.59
CA ARG A 116 -38.33 -18.27 18.65
C ARG A 116 -37.01 -18.93 18.32
N MET A 117 -35.95 -18.13 18.13
CA MET A 117 -34.60 -18.64 17.89
C MET A 117 -34.06 -19.42 19.10
N LEU A 118 -34.26 -18.91 20.32
CA LEU A 118 -33.89 -19.62 21.56
C LEU A 118 -34.65 -20.94 21.72
N GLU A 119 -35.96 -20.93 21.48
CA GLU A 119 -36.80 -22.13 21.54
C GLU A 119 -36.35 -23.19 20.52
N PHE A 120 -36.05 -22.77 19.29
CA PHE A 120 -35.50 -23.65 18.26
C PHE A 120 -34.15 -24.26 18.67
N CYS A 121 -33.22 -23.45 19.15
CA CYS A 121 -31.91 -23.93 19.63
C CYS A 121 -32.06 -24.92 20.79
N ASN A 122 -32.91 -24.61 21.77
CA ASN A 122 -33.17 -25.49 22.92
C ASN A 122 -33.82 -26.81 22.49
N TRP A 123 -34.78 -26.77 21.57
CA TRP A 123 -35.40 -27.98 21.02
C TRP A 123 -34.36 -28.86 20.31
N PHE A 124 -33.48 -28.27 19.50
CA PHE A 124 -32.43 -29.00 18.79
C PHE A 124 -31.41 -29.66 19.72
N MET A 125 -31.10 -29.03 20.86
CA MET A 125 -30.14 -29.54 21.85
C MET A 125 -30.68 -30.70 22.71
N VAL A 126 -32.00 -30.93 22.73
CA VAL A 126 -32.67 -31.98 23.54
C VAL A 126 -32.93 -33.26 22.72
N GLN A 127 -32.70 -33.23 21.39
CA GLN A 127 -32.64 -34.40 20.53
C GLN A 127 -31.33 -35.16 20.72
#